data_AF-E0WU57-F1
#
_entry.id   AF-E0WU57-F1
#
_cell.length_a   1.000
_cell.length_b   1.000
_cell.length_c   1.000
_cell.angle_alpha   90.00
_cell.angle_beta   90.00
_cell.angle_gamma   90.00
#
_symmetry.space_group_name_H-M   'P 1'
#
loop_
_entity.id
_entity.type
_entity.pdbx_description
1 polymer ?
#
loop_
_entity_poly.entity_id
_entity_poly.type
_entity_poly.pdbx_seq_one_letter_code
_entity_poly.pdbx_strand_id
1 'polypeptide(L)' 'MKRAGIRYRNPYQTRHTFATMHISQGANLFWLASQMGHKGPEMLFRHYGAYLKEYSEMTEAVHQKSRKGYAT' A
#
# COMPACT_ATOMS: atom_id res chain seq x y z
N MET A 1 15.80 16.35 -8.34
CA MET A 1 16.21 16.96 -7.06
C MET A 1 16.94 18.29 -7.28
N LYS A 2 18.21 18.32 -7.72
CA LYS A 2 19.00 19.56 -7.89
C LYS A 2 18.35 20.63 -8.79
N ARG A 3 17.84 20.26 -9.98
CA ARG A 3 17.15 21.20 -10.90
C ARG A 3 15.83 21.76 -10.36
N ALA A 4 15.19 21.05 -9.43
CA ALA A 4 13.93 21.47 -8.81
C ALA A 4 14.15 22.12 -7.43
N GLY A 5 15.41 22.35 -7.02
CA GLY A 5 15.75 22.88 -5.69
C GLY A 5 15.43 21.95 -4.51
N ILE A 6 15.06 20.70 -4.77
CA ILE A 6 14.62 19.76 -3.72
C ILE A 6 15.84 19.04 -3.12
N ARG A 7 15.90 19.01 -1.78
CA ARG A 7 16.90 18.27 -1.00
C ARG A 7 16.89 16.79 -1.40
N TYR A 8 18.07 16.18 -1.43
CA TYR A 8 18.19 14.74 -1.68
C TYR A 8 17.40 13.95 -0.63
N ARG A 9 16.58 13.01 -1.09
CA ARG A 9 15.91 12.01 -0.26
C ARG A 9 16.42 10.64 -0.65
N ASN A 10 16.68 9.82 0.36
CA ASN A 10 17.05 8.42 0.19
C ASN A 10 15.92 7.66 -0.52
N PRO A 11 16.18 6.86 -1.57
CA PRO A 11 15.17 6.06 -2.28
C PRO A 11 14.27 5.18 -1.40
N TYR A 12 14.76 4.76 -0.22
CA TYR A 12 13.95 4.03 0.76
C TYR A 12 12.69 4.80 1.20
N GLN A 13 12.77 6.13 1.31
CA GLN A 13 11.60 6.94 1.70
C GLN A 13 10.51 6.89 0.63
N THR A 14 10.87 6.92 -0.65
CA THR A 14 9.92 6.79 -1.76
C THR A 14 9.26 5.42 -1.77
N ARG A 15 10.03 4.37 -1.45
CA ARG A 15 9.51 3.00 -1.27
C ARG A 15 8.48 2.95 -0.13
N HIS A 16 8.70 3.70 0.94
CA HIS A 16 7.72 3.78 2.02
C HIS A 16 6.42 4.47 1.59
N THR A 17 6.52 5.59 0.88
CA THR A 17 5.36 6.29 0.32
C THR A 17 4.57 5.40 -0.64
N PHE A 18 5.25 4.66 -1.51
CA PHE A 18 4.62 3.72 -2.44
C PHE A 18 3.75 2.68 -1.71
N ALA A 19 4.29 2.08 -0.64
CA ALA A 19 3.56 1.09 0.15
C ALA A 19 2.33 1.69 0.84
N THR A 20 2.48 2.82 1.55
CA THR A 20 1.38 3.46 2.27
C THR A 20 0.26 3.90 1.32
N MET A 21 0.59 4.47 0.16
CA MET A 21 -0.40 4.86 -0.85
C MET A 21 -1.23 3.66 -1.32
N HIS A 22 -0.59 2.54 -1.66
CA HIS A 22 -1.30 1.35 -2.14
C HIS A 22 -2.13 0.69 -1.04
N ILE A 23 -1.61 0.63 0.19
CA ILE A 23 -2.37 0.14 1.34
C ILE A 23 -3.61 1.01 1.57
N SER A 24 -3.49 2.34 1.47
CA SER A 24 -4.63 3.25 1.62
C SER A 24 -5.71 3.09 0.55
N GLN A 25 -5.33 2.64 -0.65
CA GLN A 25 -6.24 2.33 -1.75
C GLN A 25 -6.86 0.93 -1.65
N GLY A 26 -6.48 0.15 -0.63
CA GLY A 26 -6.94 -1.21 -0.45
C GLY A 26 -6.32 -2.22 -1.42
N ALA A 27 -5.09 -1.95 -1.88
CA ALA A 27 -4.37 -2.88 -2.75
C ALA A 27 -4.10 -4.23 -2.05
N ASN A 28 -4.06 -5.30 -2.85
CA ASN A 28 -3.72 -6.62 -2.34
C ASN A 28 -2.27 -6.65 -1.82
N LEU A 29 -2.09 -7.06 -0.57
CA LEU A 29 -0.77 -7.08 0.10
C LEU A 29 0.23 -8.06 -0.52
N PHE A 30 -0.21 -9.18 -1.06
CA PHE A 30 0.68 -10.13 -1.75
C PHE A 30 1.17 -9.54 -3.08
N TRP A 31 0.30 -8.85 -3.80
CA TRP A 31 0.69 -8.11 -4.99
C TRP A 31 1.65 -6.95 -4.65
N LEU A 32 1.35 -6.18 -3.60
CA LEU A 32 2.23 -5.09 -3.15
C LEU A 32 3.61 -5.61 -2.70
N ALA A 33 3.64 -6.75 -2.00
CA ALA A 33 4.88 -7.41 -1.60
C ALA A 33 5.73 -7.80 -2.82
N SER A 34 5.12 -8.36 -3.88
CA SER A 34 5.84 -8.71 -5.11
C SER A 34 6.38 -7.48 -5.83
N GLN A 35 5.61 -6.38 -5.88
CA GLN A 35 6.07 -5.11 -6.47
C GLN A 35 7.25 -4.50 -5.72
N MET A 36 7.32 -4.71 -4.41
CA MET A 36 8.44 -4.24 -3.58
C MET A 36 9.63 -5.21 -3.59
N GLY A 37 9.54 -6.37 -4.25
CA GLY A 37 10.59 -7.39 -4.26
C GLY A 37 10.69 -8.17 -2.94
N HIS A 38 9.62 -8.21 -2.15
CA HIS A 38 9.55 -9.03 -0.96
C HIS A 38 9.15 -10.47 -1.33
N LYS A 39 9.69 -11.46 -0.61
CA LYS A 39 9.28 -12.88 -0.75
C LYS A 39 7.85 -13.14 -0.27
N GLY A 40 7.31 -12.26 0.56
CA GLY A 40 5.97 -12.37 1.12
C GLY A 40 5.54 -11.10 1.86
N PRO A 41 4.29 -11.05 2.35
CA PRO A 41 3.72 -9.88 3.00
C PRO A 41 4.22 -9.66 4.44
N GLU A 42 5.02 -10.57 4.99
CA GLU A 42 5.60 -10.48 6.35
C GLU A 42 6.28 -9.14 6.62
N MET A 43 7.10 -8.66 5.68
CA MET A 43 7.77 -7.36 5.81
C MET A 43 6.80 -6.18 5.79
N LEU A 44 5.66 -6.32 5.10
CA LEU A 44 4.59 -5.31 5.10
C LEU A 44 3.85 -5.33 6.44
N PHE A 45 3.51 -6.50 6.99
CA PHE A 45 2.88 -6.61 8.30
C PHE A 45 3.77 -6.06 9.42
N ARG A 46 5.08 -6.32 9.35
CA ARG A 46 6.03 -5.84 10.37
C ARG A 46 6.17 -4.31 10.38
N HIS A 47 6.19 -3.67 9.21
CA HIS A 47 6.43 -2.22 9.10
C HIS A 47 5.15 -1.38 8.98
N TYR A 48 4.05 -1.98 8.52
CA TYR A 48 2.78 -1.29 8.26
C TYR A 48 1.58 -1.94 8.95
N GLY A 49 1.78 -2.92 9.84
CA GLY A 49 0.68 -3.60 10.55
C GLY A 49 -0.26 -2.64 11.29
N ALA A 50 0.28 -1.57 11.88
CA ALA A 50 -0.53 -0.53 12.53
C ALA A 50 -1.45 0.20 11.54
N TYR A 51 -0.92 0.58 10.38
CA TYR A 51 -1.70 1.21 9.30
C TYR A 51 -2.71 0.25 8.70
N LEU A 52 -2.35 -1.03 8.58
CA LEU A 52 -3.24 -2.05 8.04
C LEU A 52 -4.50 -2.23 8.88
N LYS A 53 -4.43 -2.07 10.21
CA LYS A 53 -5.62 -2.09 11.05
C LYS A 53 -6.60 -0.98 10.68
N GLU A 54 -6.07 0.23 10.49
CA GLU A 54 -6.84 1.43 10.11
C GLU A 54 -7.42 1.33 8.69
N TYR A 55 -6.69 0.71 7.76
CA TYR A 55 -7.13 0.51 6.38
C TYR A 55 -7.95 -0.77 6.16
N SER A 56 -7.94 -1.73 7.09
CA SER A 56 -8.69 -2.99 6.97
C SER A 56 -10.20 -2.75 6.87
N GLU A 57 -10.71 -1.78 7.64
CA GLU A 57 -12.10 -1.33 7.59
C GLU A 57 -12.45 -0.73 6.22
N MET A 58 -11.47 -0.12 5.54
CA MET A 58 -11.63 0.46 4.21
C MET A 58 -11.56 -0.59 3.09
N THR A 59 -10.69 -1.60 3.19
CA THR A 59 -10.64 -2.72 2.22
C THR A 59 -11.93 -3.53 2.18
N GLU A 60 -12.52 -3.82 3.34
CA GLU A 60 -13.83 -4.49 3.44
C GLU A 60 -14.90 -3.63 2.77
N ALA A 61 -14.92 -2.31 3.02
CA ALA A 61 -15.88 -1.39 2.43
C ALA A 61 -15.75 -1.27 0.90
N VAL A 62 -14.53 -1.23 0.35
CA VAL A 62 -14.28 -1.18 -1.10
C VAL A 62 -14.64 -2.50 -1.77
N HIS A 63 -14.30 -3.63 -1.15
CA HIS A 63 -14.62 -4.96 -1.68
C HIS A 63 -16.13 -5.28 -1.63
N GLN A 64 -16.83 -4.79 -0.60
CA GLN A 64 -18.29 -4.81 -0.50
C GLN A 64 -18.94 -4.00 -1.64
N LYS A 65 -18.33 -2.87 -2.02
CA LYS A 65 -18.82 -1.99 -3.09
C LYS A 65 -18.58 -2.60 -4.49
N SER A 66 -17.47 -3.31 -4.71
CA SER A 66 -17.22 -4.02 -5.97
C SER A 66 -18.12 -5.25 -6.17
N ARG A 67 -18.54 -5.92 -5.09
CA ARG A 67 -19.48 -7.05 -5.16
C ARG A 67 -20.92 -6.65 -5.52
N LYS A 68 -21.38 -5.47 -5.11
CA LYS A 68 -22.74 -4.98 -5.42
C LYS A 68 -22.93 -4.51 -6.87
N GLY A 69 -21.88 -4.42 -7.68
CA GLY A 69 -21.94 -3.97 -9.08
C GLY A 69 -22.15 -5.06 -10.13
N TYR A 70 -22.28 -6.34 -9.75
CA TYR A 70 -22.43 -7.47 -10.67
C TYR A 70 -23.64 -8.36 -10.37
N ALA A 71 -24.63 -7.88 -9.61
CA ALA A 71 -25.93 -8.53 -9.54
C ALA A 71 -26.81 -7.97 -10.67
N THR A 72 -26.79 -8.64 -11.83
CA THR A 72 -27.85 -8.56 -12.84
C THR A 72 -29.02 -9.42 -12.39
#